data_AF-A0A3G9CY96-F1
#
_entry.id   AF-A0A3G9CY96-F1
#
_cell.length_a   1.000
_cell.length_b   1.000
_cell.length_c   1.000
_cell.angle_alpha   90.00
_cell.angle_beta   90.00
_cell.angle_gamma   90.00
#
_symmetry.space_group_name_H-M   'P 1'
#
loop_
_entity.id
_entity.type
_entity.pdbx_description
1 polymer ?
#
loop_
_entity_poly.entity_id
_entity_poly.type
_entity_poly.pdbx_seq_one_letter_code
_entity_poly.pdbx_strand_id
1 'polypeptide(L)'
;MPHVMELLGKARVVVKDGRVVEVGEPEIEWCPLFAKLRGVQNITREDVKKSIESRIRDVGMFTPGRKLLELDTYVAFGASEIMMSCLRRGFLDTTVTACDGAGTVIASNPALVQGIGGRMSGLIETEPIGGVIEGIQKFGGTVLDPSTAAIDPVRGAKKAAELGYRKIANRGFCGNRQRVAKA
;
A
#
# COMPACT_ATOMS: atom_id res chain seq x y z
N MET A 1 5.41 11.04 13.29
CA MET A 1 4.80 9.85 13.91
C MET A 1 5.27 8.62 13.15
N PRO A 2 5.38 7.44 13.78
CA PRO A 2 5.84 6.26 13.07
C PRO A 2 4.84 5.80 11.99
N HIS A 3 5.35 5.32 10.87
CA HIS A 3 4.58 4.47 9.96
C HIS A 3 4.79 3.01 10.38
N VAL A 4 3.70 2.23 10.42
CA VAL A 4 3.72 0.83 10.83
C VAL A 4 3.16 -0.02 9.70
N MET A 5 3.87 -1.09 9.36
CA MET A 5 3.43 -2.03 8.35
C MET A 5 3.81 -3.47 8.65
N GLU A 6 3.13 -4.40 8.00
CA GLU A 6 3.48 -5.81 7.90
C GLU A 6 3.98 -6.12 6.49
N LEU A 7 5.14 -6.74 6.40
CA LEU A 7 5.67 -7.28 5.14
C LEU A 7 6.49 -8.54 5.39
N LEU A 8 6.70 -9.29 4.31
CA LEU A 8 7.61 -10.44 4.21
C LEU A 8 7.62 -11.33 5.47
N GLY A 9 6.82 -12.40 5.43
CA GLY A 9 6.65 -13.28 6.59
C GLY A 9 5.83 -12.64 7.72
N LYS A 10 4.96 -11.67 7.38
CA LYS A 10 4.11 -10.93 8.33
C LYS A 10 4.91 -10.27 9.46
N ALA A 11 6.16 -9.92 9.20
CA ALA A 11 6.98 -9.20 10.16
C ALA A 11 6.48 -7.76 10.28
N ARG A 12 6.23 -7.32 11.52
CA ARG A 12 5.92 -5.93 11.84
C ARG A 12 7.17 -5.07 11.64
N VAL A 13 7.04 -3.94 10.97
CA VAL A 13 8.12 -2.98 10.73
C VAL A 13 7.65 -1.58 11.05
N VAL A 14 8.53 -0.83 11.71
CA VAL A 14 8.31 0.59 12.02
C VAL A 14 9.30 1.43 11.24
N VAL A 15 8.77 2.41 10.50
CA VAL A 15 9.55 3.40 9.77
C VAL A 15 9.27 4.77 10.35
N LYS A 16 10.31 5.54 10.64
CA LYS A 16 10.23 6.92 11.11
C LYS A 16 11.18 7.77 10.28
N ASP A 17 10.69 8.90 9.76
CA ASP A 17 11.47 9.84 8.96
C ASP A 17 12.21 9.17 7.78
N GLY A 18 11.54 8.22 7.10
CA GLY A 18 12.11 7.44 6.00
C GLY A 18 13.19 6.43 6.42
N ARG A 19 13.33 6.12 7.72
CA ARG A 19 14.31 5.17 8.25
C ARG A 19 13.64 4.04 9.02
N VAL A 20 14.13 2.82 8.82
CA VAL A 20 13.65 1.65 9.57
C VAL A 20 14.18 1.73 10.99
N VAL A 21 13.29 1.81 11.98
CA VAL A 21 13.66 1.90 13.40
C VAL A 21 13.36 0.60 14.16
N GLU A 22 12.47 -0.24 13.64
CA GLU A 22 12.12 -1.52 14.26
C GLU A 22 11.78 -2.56 13.18
N VAL A 23 12.22 -3.80 13.40
CA VAL A 23 11.86 -4.97 12.61
C VAL A 23 11.51 -6.11 13.57
N GLY A 24 10.27 -6.58 13.54
CA GLY A 24 9.79 -7.74 14.28
C GLY A 24 10.30 -9.06 13.72
N GLU A 25 10.11 -10.15 14.46
CA GLU A 25 10.39 -11.49 13.94
C GLU A 25 9.33 -11.88 12.89
N PRO A 26 9.73 -12.50 11.77
CA PRO A 26 8.78 -13.06 10.81
C PRO A 26 8.06 -14.27 11.42
N GLU A 27 6.74 -14.35 11.22
CA GLU A 27 5.91 -15.50 11.62
C GLU A 27 6.01 -16.67 10.62
N ILE A 28 6.54 -16.41 9.42
CA ILE A 28 6.66 -17.38 8.33
C ILE A 28 8.10 -17.40 7.87
N GLU A 29 8.68 -18.60 7.83
CA GLU A 29 10.08 -18.82 7.48
C GLU A 29 10.33 -18.91 5.97
N TRP A 30 9.30 -19.21 5.15
CA TRP A 30 9.47 -19.38 3.72
C TRP A 30 8.25 -18.97 2.90
N CYS A 31 8.49 -18.37 1.72
CA CYS A 31 7.45 -18.03 0.76
C CYS A 31 7.89 -18.39 -0.66
N PRO A 32 7.15 -19.24 -1.40
CA PRO A 32 7.54 -19.66 -2.75
C PRO A 32 7.68 -18.47 -3.72
N LEU A 33 6.88 -17.42 -3.53
CA LEU A 33 6.95 -16.21 -4.35
C LEU A 33 8.27 -15.47 -4.14
N PHE A 34 8.71 -15.29 -2.89
CA PHE A 34 9.97 -14.62 -2.58
C PHE A 34 11.19 -15.48 -2.90
N ALA A 35 11.10 -16.79 -2.73
CA ALA A 35 12.14 -17.70 -3.19
C ALA A 35 12.38 -17.57 -4.70
N LYS A 36 11.31 -17.54 -5.49
CA LYS A 36 11.38 -17.41 -6.96
C LYS A 36 11.80 -16.00 -7.43
N LEU A 37 11.21 -14.94 -6.87
CA LEU A 37 11.43 -13.57 -7.35
C LEU A 37 12.66 -12.88 -6.75
N ARG A 38 13.08 -13.28 -5.56
CA ARG A 38 14.13 -12.59 -4.78
C ARG A 38 15.21 -13.53 -4.27
N GLY A 39 15.12 -14.83 -4.52
CA GLY A 39 16.10 -15.81 -4.05
C GLY A 39 16.08 -16.04 -2.53
N VAL A 40 15.08 -15.53 -1.82
CA VAL A 40 15.00 -15.63 -0.35
C VAL A 40 14.50 -17.04 0.02
N GLN A 41 15.42 -17.89 0.47
CA GLN A 41 15.12 -19.29 0.85
C GLN A 41 14.72 -19.44 2.32
N ASN A 42 15.11 -18.51 3.19
CA ASN A 42 14.66 -18.42 4.56
C ASN A 42 14.44 -16.94 4.87
N ILE A 43 13.27 -16.58 5.40
CA ILE A 43 12.92 -15.21 5.71
C ILE A 43 13.52 -14.86 7.07
N THR A 44 14.53 -13.98 7.09
CA THR A 44 15.11 -13.45 8.33
C THR A 44 14.71 -11.98 8.56
N ARG A 45 14.98 -11.47 9.77
CA ARG A 45 14.82 -10.04 10.07
C ARG A 45 15.63 -9.14 9.14
N GLU A 46 16.83 -9.57 8.75
CA GLU A 46 17.68 -8.86 7.81
C GLU A 46 17.04 -8.79 6.43
N ASP A 47 16.41 -9.87 5.97
CA ASP A 47 15.70 -9.89 4.69
C ASP A 47 14.48 -8.98 4.72
N VAL A 48 13.72 -8.97 5.82
CA VAL A 48 12.62 -8.02 6.04
C VAL A 48 13.12 -6.58 5.97
N LYS A 49 14.21 -6.27 6.69
CA LYS A 49 14.84 -4.94 6.71
C LYS A 49 15.28 -4.50 5.31
N LYS A 50 16.04 -5.34 4.60
CA LYS A 50 16.47 -5.07 3.21
C LYS A 50 15.27 -4.85 2.29
N SER A 51 14.21 -5.64 2.47
CA SER A 51 12.99 -5.54 1.68
C SER A 51 12.33 -4.17 1.83
N ILE A 52 12.19 -3.64 3.05
CA ILE A 52 11.63 -2.30 3.23
C ILE A 52 12.59 -1.19 2.78
N GLU A 53 13.89 -1.28 3.10
CA GLU A 53 14.88 -0.29 2.70
C GLU A 53 14.96 -0.15 1.18
N SER A 54 14.82 -1.26 0.43
CA SER A 54 14.72 -1.20 -1.03
C SER A 54 13.50 -0.42 -1.51
N ARG A 55 12.33 -0.57 -0.88
CA ARG A 55 11.12 0.19 -1.26
C ARG A 55 11.26 1.68 -0.96
N ILE A 56 11.85 2.02 0.19
CA ILE A 56 12.14 3.41 0.55
C ILE A 56 13.07 4.03 -0.52
N ARG A 57 14.15 3.32 -0.89
CA ARG A 57 15.10 3.79 -1.91
C ARG A 57 14.48 3.90 -3.30
N ASP A 58 13.77 2.87 -3.75
CA ASP A 58 13.34 2.75 -5.15
C ASP A 58 12.13 3.64 -5.46
N VAL A 59 11.19 3.75 -4.51
CA VAL A 59 9.89 4.43 -4.72
C VAL A 59 9.58 5.50 -3.70
N GLY A 60 10.53 5.83 -2.80
CA GLY A 60 10.35 6.89 -1.81
C GLY A 60 9.29 6.57 -0.75
N MET A 61 9.04 5.28 -0.48
CA MET A 61 8.04 4.85 0.51
C MET A 61 8.31 5.50 1.88
N PHE A 62 7.28 6.03 2.52
CA PHE A 62 7.32 6.76 3.80
C PHE A 62 8.13 8.06 3.77
N THR A 63 8.26 8.69 2.60
CA THR A 63 9.01 9.96 2.45
C THR A 63 8.28 10.96 1.56
N PRO A 64 8.61 12.26 1.62
CA PRO A 64 8.15 13.25 0.64
C PRO A 64 8.52 12.94 -0.81
N GLY A 65 9.54 12.10 -1.05
CA GLY A 65 9.98 11.67 -2.38
C GLY A 65 9.17 10.51 -2.97
N ARG A 66 7.95 10.26 -2.48
CA ARG A 66 7.11 9.13 -2.90
C ARG A 66 6.79 9.20 -4.40
N LYS A 67 7.13 8.15 -5.14
CA LYS A 67 6.74 7.99 -6.54
C LYS A 67 5.28 7.58 -6.65
N LEU A 68 4.42 8.53 -7.00
CA LEU A 68 2.96 8.34 -7.01
C LEU A 68 2.41 7.68 -8.29
N LEU A 69 3.15 7.74 -9.40
CA LEU A 69 2.72 7.19 -10.69
C LEU A 69 3.61 6.02 -11.08
N GLU A 70 2.98 4.94 -11.51
CA GLU A 70 3.63 3.73 -12.04
C GLU A 70 2.67 3.04 -13.01
N LEU A 71 3.18 2.40 -14.06
CA LEU A 71 2.39 1.52 -14.94
C LEU A 71 2.97 0.10 -15.03
N ASP A 72 4.19 -0.10 -14.53
CA ASP A 72 4.82 -1.41 -14.51
C ASP A 72 4.14 -2.34 -13.49
N THR A 73 4.13 -3.63 -13.84
CA THR A 73 3.58 -4.69 -13.00
C THR A 73 4.71 -5.45 -12.30
N TYR A 74 4.57 -5.71 -11.00
CA TYR A 74 5.56 -6.50 -10.27
C TYR A 74 5.25 -8.00 -10.29
N VAL A 75 3.96 -8.32 -10.31
CA VAL A 75 3.41 -9.67 -10.43
C VAL A 75 2.13 -9.62 -11.25
N ALA A 76 1.77 -10.72 -11.93
CA ALA A 76 0.57 -10.77 -12.77
C ALA A 76 -0.76 -10.80 -12.00
N PHE A 77 -0.73 -10.93 -10.67
CA PHE A 77 -1.89 -11.20 -9.82
C PHE A 77 -2.00 -10.26 -8.62
N GLY A 78 -1.21 -9.19 -8.58
CA GLY A 78 -1.25 -8.24 -7.46
C GLY A 78 -2.56 -7.46 -7.47
N ALA A 79 -3.06 -7.12 -6.27
CA ALA A 79 -4.34 -6.44 -6.14
C ALA A 79 -4.36 -5.09 -6.88
N SER A 80 -3.26 -4.34 -6.81
CA SER A 80 -3.12 -3.06 -7.51
C SER A 80 -3.01 -3.25 -9.03
N GLU A 81 -2.31 -4.28 -9.50
CA GLU A 81 -2.23 -4.62 -10.93
C GLU A 81 -3.60 -5.00 -11.50
N ILE A 82 -4.39 -5.78 -10.75
CA ILE A 82 -5.77 -6.15 -11.12
C ILE A 82 -6.64 -4.88 -11.18
N MET A 83 -6.60 -4.03 -10.15
CA MET A 83 -7.39 -2.80 -10.10
C MET A 83 -7.02 -1.83 -11.22
N MET A 84 -5.72 -1.62 -11.47
CA MET A 84 -5.20 -0.81 -12.58
C MET A 84 -5.73 -1.34 -13.91
N SER A 85 -5.64 -2.65 -14.14
CA SER A 85 -6.12 -3.29 -15.38
C SER A 85 -7.63 -3.15 -15.56
N CYS A 86 -8.39 -3.31 -14.48
CA CYS A 86 -9.84 -3.14 -14.49
C CYS A 86 -10.27 -1.69 -14.75
N LEU A 87 -9.56 -0.70 -14.20
CA LEU A 87 -9.77 0.72 -14.52
C LEU A 87 -9.50 1.00 -16.00
N ARG A 88 -8.35 0.54 -16.53
CA ARG A 88 -8.00 0.72 -17.95
C ARG A 88 -9.01 0.11 -18.93
N ARG A 89 -9.66 -0.98 -18.53
CA ARG A 89 -10.68 -1.68 -19.33
C ARG A 89 -12.10 -1.22 -19.05
N GLY A 90 -12.30 -0.25 -18.15
CA GLY A 90 -13.63 0.27 -17.80
C GLY A 90 -14.50 -0.68 -16.96
N PHE A 91 -13.93 -1.72 -16.35
CA PHE A 91 -14.66 -2.58 -15.39
C PHE A 91 -14.84 -1.92 -14.03
N LEU A 92 -13.96 -0.99 -13.67
CA LEU A 92 -14.05 -0.17 -12.48
C LEU A 92 -14.17 1.30 -12.88
N ASP A 93 -14.90 2.06 -12.08
CA ASP A 93 -14.95 3.52 -12.20
C ASP A 93 -13.89 4.17 -11.29
N THR A 94 -13.64 3.56 -10.13
CA THR A 94 -12.67 4.05 -9.14
C THR A 94 -12.19 2.94 -8.21
N THR A 95 -11.18 3.25 -7.41
CA THR A 95 -10.64 2.37 -6.38
C THR A 95 -10.53 3.10 -5.05
N VAL A 96 -10.54 2.32 -3.97
CA VAL A 96 -10.19 2.76 -2.63
C VAL A 96 -8.94 1.98 -2.22
N THR A 97 -7.82 2.70 -2.09
CA THR A 97 -6.48 2.14 -1.86
C THR A 97 -5.77 2.95 -0.79
N ALA A 98 -5.00 2.32 0.09
CA ALA A 98 -4.19 3.05 1.06
C ALA A 98 -2.94 3.59 0.36
N CYS A 99 -2.32 4.59 0.98
CA CYS A 99 -1.04 5.12 0.57
C CYS A 99 -0.29 5.53 1.83
N ASP A 100 0.96 5.12 1.91
CA ASP A 100 1.89 5.68 2.89
C ASP A 100 1.96 7.20 2.70
N GLY A 101 1.85 7.96 3.79
CA GLY A 101 1.80 9.42 3.73
C GLY A 101 0.41 10.04 3.49
N ALA A 102 -0.62 9.25 3.17
CA ALA A 102 -1.96 9.79 2.86
C ALA A 102 -3.13 8.96 3.40
N GLY A 103 -2.91 7.76 3.92
CA GLY A 103 -3.99 6.93 4.45
C GLY A 103 -4.87 6.43 3.32
N THR A 104 -6.18 6.63 3.42
CA THR A 104 -7.14 6.16 2.41
C THR A 104 -7.24 7.12 1.23
N VAL A 105 -7.02 6.58 0.03
CA VAL A 105 -7.07 7.32 -1.24
C VAL A 105 -8.14 6.73 -2.15
N ILE A 106 -8.97 7.60 -2.71
CA ILE A 106 -9.94 7.27 -3.75
C ILE A 106 -9.36 7.73 -5.08
N ALA A 107 -9.13 6.82 -6.02
CA ALA A 107 -8.49 7.16 -7.29
C ALA A 107 -9.02 6.31 -8.45
N SER A 108 -9.26 6.98 -9.58
CA SER A 108 -9.64 6.39 -10.86
C SER A 108 -8.49 6.37 -11.87
N ASN A 109 -7.42 7.15 -11.64
CA ASN A 109 -6.22 7.14 -12.46
C ASN A 109 -5.44 5.82 -12.28
N PRO A 110 -5.33 4.95 -13.31
CA PRO A 110 -4.68 3.64 -13.18
C PRO A 110 -3.21 3.75 -12.73
N ALA A 111 -2.48 4.75 -13.23
CA ALA A 111 -1.08 4.93 -12.89
C ALA A 111 -0.89 5.33 -11.43
N LEU A 112 -1.81 6.12 -10.89
CA LEU A 112 -1.81 6.51 -9.48
C LEU A 112 -2.08 5.31 -8.58
N VAL A 113 -3.10 4.50 -8.91
CA VAL A 113 -3.48 3.30 -8.14
C VAL A 113 -2.31 2.30 -8.08
N GLN A 114 -1.64 2.09 -9.20
CA GLN A 114 -0.47 1.21 -9.25
C GLN A 114 0.73 1.82 -8.52
N GLY A 115 1.00 3.11 -8.67
CA GLY A 115 2.13 3.79 -8.02
C GLY A 115 2.05 3.78 -6.49
N ILE A 116 0.86 4.02 -5.92
CA ILE A 116 0.67 3.98 -4.47
C ILE A 116 0.58 2.55 -3.92
N GLY A 117 0.00 1.62 -4.70
CA GLY A 117 -0.38 0.32 -4.19
C GLY A 117 0.54 -0.86 -4.57
N GLY A 118 1.20 -0.83 -5.72
CA GLY A 118 1.88 -2.00 -6.30
C GLY A 118 3.05 -2.53 -5.46
N ARG A 119 3.80 -1.63 -4.80
CA ARG A 119 4.91 -2.00 -3.90
C ARG A 119 4.51 -2.11 -2.43
N MET A 120 3.29 -1.71 -2.10
CA MET A 120 2.81 -1.56 -0.73
C MET A 120 2.20 -2.87 -0.22
N SER A 121 2.64 -3.29 0.97
CA SER A 121 2.16 -4.48 1.68
C SER A 121 1.08 -4.12 2.71
N GLY A 122 1.06 -4.75 3.89
CA GLY A 122 0.05 -4.51 4.93
C GLY A 122 0.33 -3.23 5.71
N LEU A 123 -0.08 -2.07 5.19
CA LEU A 123 0.01 -0.81 5.93
C LEU A 123 -0.98 -0.82 7.12
N ILE A 124 -0.46 -0.65 8.33
CA ILE A 124 -1.24 -0.64 9.58
C ILE A 124 -1.50 0.79 10.02
N GLU A 125 -0.47 1.63 9.99
CA GLU A 125 -0.50 3.01 10.47
C GLU A 125 0.40 3.87 9.59
N THR A 126 -0.01 5.11 9.37
CA THR A 126 0.77 6.10 8.64
C THR A 126 0.42 7.48 9.16
N GLU A 127 1.33 8.43 8.95
CA GLU A 127 1.04 9.85 9.16
C GLU A 127 0.88 10.62 7.84
N PRO A 128 0.28 11.82 7.88
CA PRO A 128 0.22 12.72 6.74
C PRO A 128 1.61 13.19 6.30
N ILE A 129 1.88 13.09 5.00
CA ILE A 129 3.04 13.72 4.36
C ILE A 129 2.48 14.69 3.31
N GLY A 130 2.61 16.00 3.57
CA GLY A 130 1.99 17.05 2.74
C GLY A 130 2.25 16.88 1.25
N GLY A 131 3.53 16.69 0.85
CA GLY A 131 3.88 16.51 -0.56
C GLY A 131 3.28 15.26 -1.22
N VAL A 132 3.02 14.20 -0.45
CA VAL A 132 2.34 13.00 -0.94
C VAL A 132 0.86 13.29 -1.18
N ILE A 133 0.20 13.93 -0.22
CA ILE A 133 -1.22 14.30 -0.29
C ILE A 133 -1.47 15.26 -1.46
N GLU A 134 -0.67 16.33 -1.56
CA GLU A 134 -0.74 17.30 -2.65
C GLU A 134 -0.51 16.62 -4.01
N GLY A 135 0.47 15.73 -4.10
CA GLY A 135 0.74 14.96 -5.31
C GLY A 135 -0.44 14.07 -5.70
N ILE A 136 -1.05 13.36 -4.75
CA ILE A 136 -2.24 12.52 -4.99
C ILE A 136 -3.37 13.36 -5.56
N GLN A 137 -3.65 14.51 -4.95
CA GLN A 137 -4.71 15.43 -5.39
C GLN A 137 -4.43 15.98 -6.80
N LYS A 138 -3.18 16.37 -7.06
CA LYS A 138 -2.73 16.82 -8.38
C LYS A 138 -2.92 15.76 -9.47
N PHE A 139 -2.79 14.47 -9.13
CA PHE A 139 -2.98 13.35 -10.06
C PHE A 139 -4.42 12.83 -10.10
N GLY A 140 -5.39 13.58 -9.56
CA GLY A 140 -6.82 13.26 -9.62
C GLY A 140 -7.30 12.28 -8.55
N GLY A 141 -6.48 12.00 -7.54
CA GLY A 141 -6.89 11.24 -6.36
C GLY A 141 -7.57 12.11 -5.31
N THR A 142 -8.40 11.50 -4.47
CA THR A 142 -9.01 12.14 -3.29
C THR A 142 -8.50 11.45 -2.05
N VAL A 143 -7.88 12.20 -1.14
CA VAL A 143 -7.47 11.70 0.18
C VAL A 143 -8.65 11.82 1.14
N LEU A 144 -9.02 10.72 1.81
CA LEU A 144 -10.20 10.66 2.68
C LEU A 144 -10.08 11.60 3.89
N ASP A 145 -8.91 11.61 4.51
CA ASP A 145 -8.63 12.42 5.70
C ASP A 145 -7.19 12.95 5.63
N PRO A 146 -6.97 14.12 5.00
CA PRO A 146 -5.64 14.70 4.82
C PRO A 146 -4.91 15.09 6.12
N SER A 147 -5.64 15.33 7.21
CA SER A 147 -5.04 15.80 8.47
C SER A 147 -4.56 14.65 9.36
N THR A 148 -5.12 13.45 9.19
CA THR A 148 -4.74 12.27 10.00
C THR A 148 -4.16 11.13 9.19
N ALA A 149 -4.33 11.12 7.86
CA ALA A 149 -3.99 10.00 6.99
C ALA A 149 -4.64 8.69 7.45
N ALA A 150 -5.91 8.76 7.86
CA ALA A 150 -6.67 7.61 8.34
C ALA A 150 -6.80 6.49 7.28
N ILE A 151 -6.54 5.26 7.70
CA ILE A 151 -6.77 4.04 6.91
C ILE A 151 -8.15 3.50 7.30
N ASP A 152 -9.15 3.81 6.48
CA ASP A 152 -10.54 3.40 6.65
C ASP A 152 -11.14 3.06 5.28
N PRO A 153 -10.98 1.81 4.82
CA PRO A 153 -11.51 1.37 3.54
C PRO A 153 -13.05 1.43 3.48
N VAL A 154 -13.75 1.39 4.61
CA VAL A 154 -15.21 1.45 4.66
C VAL A 154 -15.69 2.88 4.41
N ARG A 155 -15.12 3.87 5.11
CA ARG A 155 -15.39 5.29 4.85
C ARG A 155 -14.92 5.71 3.47
N GLY A 156 -13.79 5.18 2.99
CA GLY A 156 -13.33 5.40 1.63
C GLY A 156 -14.34 4.94 0.56
N ALA A 157 -14.91 3.74 0.73
CA ALA A 157 -15.94 3.23 -0.19
C ALA A 157 -17.24 4.06 -0.15
N LYS A 158 -17.69 4.45 1.05
CA LYS A 158 -18.83 5.36 1.21
C LYS A 158 -18.58 6.69 0.50
N LYS A 159 -17.41 7.28 0.71
CA LYS A 159 -17.04 8.55 0.07
C LYS A 159 -16.96 8.42 -1.45
N ALA A 160 -16.44 7.30 -1.97
CA ALA A 160 -16.44 7.03 -3.40
C ALA A 160 -17.87 6.97 -3.98
N ALA A 161 -18.83 6.36 -3.26
CA ALA A 161 -20.23 6.34 -3.68
C ALA A 161 -20.87 7.75 -3.65
N GLU A 162 -20.57 8.57 -2.63
CA GLU A 162 -21.02 9.97 -2.56
C GLU A 162 -20.48 10.83 -3.72
N LEU A 163 -19.28 10.51 -4.21
CA LEU A 163 -18.67 11.14 -5.39
C LEU A 163 -19.29 10.67 -6.72
N GLY A 164 -20.28 9.77 -6.68
CA GLY A 164 -21.03 9.31 -7.84
C GLY A 164 -20.45 8.08 -8.55
N TYR A 165 -19.40 7.47 -8.02
CA TYR A 165 -18.84 6.24 -8.58
C TYR A 165 -19.74 5.04 -8.30
N ARG A 166 -19.87 4.11 -9.27
CA ARG A 166 -20.74 2.92 -9.13
C ARG A 166 -19.95 1.62 -9.02
N LYS A 167 -18.96 1.42 -9.89
CA LYS A 167 -18.09 0.23 -9.90
C LYS A 167 -16.83 0.52 -9.09
N ILE A 168 -16.93 0.36 -7.78
CA ILE A 168 -15.87 0.69 -6.82
C ILE A 168 -15.14 -0.60 -6.40
N ALA A 169 -13.82 -0.66 -6.60
CA ALA A 169 -13.00 -1.69 -5.98
C ALA A 169 -12.42 -1.18 -4.67
N ASN A 170 -12.48 -2.00 -3.63
CA ASN A 170 -11.92 -1.68 -2.33
C ASN A 170 -10.78 -2.64 -2.01
N ARG A 171 -9.58 -2.11 -1.75
CA ARG A 171 -8.45 -2.91 -1.30
C ARG A 171 -8.50 -2.98 0.23
N GLY A 172 -8.65 -4.19 0.77
CA GLY A 172 -8.55 -4.41 2.21
C GLY A 172 -7.12 -4.19 2.71
N PHE A 173 -6.98 -3.60 3.89
CA PHE A 173 -5.70 -3.44 4.60
C PHE A 173 -5.66 -4.37 5.80
N CYS A 174 -4.48 -4.91 6.09
CA CYS A 174 -4.28 -5.76 7.26
C CYS A 174 -4.18 -4.86 8.49
N GLY A 175 -5.21 -4.87 9.32
CA GLY A 175 -5.16 -4.30 10.67
C GLY A 175 -5.93 -5.21 11.60
N ASN A 176 -5.23 -5.93 12.50
CA ASN A 176 -5.66 -6.70 13.68
C ASN A 176 -7.00 -7.49 13.69
N ARG A 177 -7.73 -7.58 12.58
CA ARG A 177 -9.05 -8.22 12.46
C ARG A 177 -9.11 -9.34 11.43
N GLN A 178 -7.99 -9.75 10.85
CA GLN A 178 -7.92 -11.07 10.25
C GLN A 178 -7.71 -12.09 11.38
N ARG A 179 -8.78 -12.40 12.12
CA ARG A 179 -8.89 -13.74 12.70
C ARG A 179 -8.95 -14.67 11.49
N VAL A 180 -7.79 -15.16 11.08
CA VAL A 180 -7.72 -16.35 10.24
C VAL A 180 -8.39 -17.42 11.09
N ALA A 181 -9.65 -17.71 10.79
CA ALA A 181 -10.26 -18.93 11.25
C ALA A 181 -9.32 -20.03 10.72
N LYS A 182 -8.58 -20.66 11.62
CA LYS A 182 -7.94 -21.93 11.31
C LYS A 182 -9.07 -22.86 10.89
N ALA A 183 -9.12 -23.18 9.61
CA ALA A 183 -9.88 -24.32 9.11
C ALA A 183 -9.25 -25.61 9.64
#